data_AF-A0AB34FT85-F1
#
_entry.id   AF-A0AB34FT85-F1
#
_cell.length_a   1.000
_cell.length_b   1.000
_cell.length_c   1.000
_cell.angle_alpha   90.00
_cell.angle_beta   90.00
_cell.angle_gamma   90.00
#
_symmetry.space_group_name_H-M   'P 1'
#
loop_
_entity.id
_entity.type
_entity.pdbx_description
1 polymer ?
#
loop_
_entity_poly.entity_id
_entity_poly.type
_entity_poly.pdbx_seq_one_letter_code
_entity_poly.pdbx_strand_id
1 'polypeptide(L)'
;MSGEGPESVPTSADPRSHRPTKKRALTPVSAQAASVDALFANPDRPVRVPPAHSQVARLAAAPPPETVAHVQGSSAGAGSGEFHVYKASRRREYERLRAMDDELRREKGQEEFEREKKERDRRDEERTRKNREKRDKMKARKGKKGKGGAGGGGTVASNGGAGAPANAVGAPVPTADGDPGHAEGGRRTDAGNVDDATAATTKSAGLIIHDDD
;
A
#
# COMPACT_ATOMS: atom_id res chain seq x y z
N MET A 1 23.71 11.27 -56.00
CA MET A 1 24.18 10.90 -54.65
C MET A 1 24.26 12.18 -53.85
N SER A 2 23.47 12.31 -52.78
CA SER A 2 23.44 13.51 -51.94
C SER A 2 24.34 13.29 -50.74
N GLY A 3 25.30 14.17 -50.52
CA GLY A 3 26.43 13.93 -49.62
C GLY A 3 26.06 13.97 -48.14
N GLU A 4 26.66 13.07 -47.37
CA GLU A 4 26.63 12.99 -45.91
C GLU A 4 27.53 14.07 -45.27
N GLY A 5 27.34 15.33 -45.68
CA GLY A 5 28.08 16.46 -45.14
C GLY A 5 27.59 16.87 -43.74
N PRO A 6 28.43 17.52 -42.91
CA PRO A 6 28.04 17.95 -41.56
C PRO A 6 26.84 18.93 -41.55
N GLU A 7 26.63 19.64 -42.65
CA GLU A 7 25.45 20.49 -42.93
C GLU A 7 24.10 19.73 -42.91
N SER A 8 24.12 18.40 -43.07
CA SER A 8 22.91 17.57 -43.10
C SER A 8 22.42 17.12 -41.71
N VAL A 9 23.16 17.42 -40.64
CA VAL A 9 22.67 17.16 -39.28
C VAL A 9 21.62 18.22 -38.93
N PRO A 10 20.38 17.85 -38.58
CA PRO A 10 19.37 18.83 -38.22
C PRO A 10 19.85 19.64 -37.01
N THR A 11 19.79 20.97 -37.09
CA THR A 11 20.31 21.91 -36.08
C THR A 11 19.73 21.73 -34.67
N SER A 12 18.70 20.89 -34.50
CA SER A 12 18.19 20.43 -33.21
C SER A 12 19.04 19.35 -32.52
N ALA A 13 20.05 18.79 -33.21
CA ALA A 13 20.94 17.73 -32.72
C ALA A 13 22.40 18.17 -32.58
N ASP A 14 22.75 19.42 -32.88
CA ASP A 14 24.09 19.97 -32.67
C ASP A 14 24.30 20.31 -31.17
N PRO A 15 25.26 19.67 -30.47
CA PRO A 15 25.54 19.95 -29.05
C PRO A 15 26.11 21.36 -28.79
N ARG A 16 26.58 22.09 -29.83
CA ARG A 16 26.98 23.50 -29.72
C ARG A 16 25.78 24.44 -29.74
N SER A 17 24.62 23.97 -30.21
CA SER A 17 23.39 24.76 -30.20
C SER A 17 22.78 24.75 -28.79
N HIS A 18 22.89 25.84 -28.05
CA HIS A 18 22.18 26.03 -26.77
C HIS A 18 20.66 26.26 -26.94
N ARG A 19 20.08 25.76 -28.05
CA ARG A 19 18.64 25.86 -28.31
C ARG A 19 17.89 24.97 -27.30
N PRO A 20 16.83 25.46 -26.64
CA PRO A 20 16.07 24.64 -25.70
C PRO A 20 15.43 23.46 -26.44
N THR A 21 16.02 22.27 -26.30
CA THR A 21 15.44 21.04 -26.82
C THR A 21 14.15 20.73 -26.08
N LYS A 22 13.08 20.41 -26.82
CA LYS A 22 11.78 20.06 -26.23
C LYS A 22 11.95 18.80 -25.36
N LYS A 23 11.99 18.98 -24.04
CA LYS A 23 12.14 17.90 -23.07
C LYS A 23 11.04 16.87 -23.33
N ARG A 24 11.42 15.68 -23.81
CA ARG A 24 10.49 14.56 -23.96
C ARG A 24 10.02 14.17 -22.57
N ALA A 25 8.74 13.86 -22.40
CA ALA A 25 8.29 13.22 -21.17
C ALA A 25 8.98 11.86 -21.08
N LEU A 26 9.84 11.67 -20.07
CA LEU A 26 10.52 10.40 -19.86
C LEU A 26 9.48 9.32 -19.57
N THR A 27 9.53 8.22 -20.33
CA THR A 27 8.81 7.00 -19.96
C THR A 27 9.37 6.49 -18.63
N PRO A 28 8.58 5.77 -17.81
CA PRO A 28 9.07 5.24 -16.52
C PRO A 28 10.33 4.38 -16.69
N VAL A 29 10.43 3.62 -17.78
CA VAL A 29 11.64 2.84 -18.15
C VAL A 29 12.84 3.74 -18.41
N SER A 30 12.68 4.86 -19.14
CA SER A 30 13.80 5.79 -19.40
C SER A 30 14.26 6.55 -18.15
N ALA A 31 13.35 6.82 -17.19
CA ALA A 31 13.71 7.41 -15.90
C ALA A 31 14.49 6.42 -15.02
N GLN A 32 14.09 5.14 -15.03
CA GLN A 32 14.84 4.07 -14.36
C GLN A 32 16.22 3.87 -14.99
N ALA A 33 16.31 3.81 -16.33
CA ALA A 33 17.58 3.69 -17.05
C ALA A 33 18.55 4.82 -16.69
N ALA A 34 18.10 6.09 -16.73
CA ALA A 34 18.94 7.22 -16.34
C ALA A 34 19.41 7.15 -14.87
N SER A 35 18.59 6.62 -13.96
CA SER A 35 19.01 6.37 -12.56
C SER A 35 20.03 5.25 -12.44
N VAL A 36 19.94 4.22 -13.29
CA VAL A 36 20.87 3.08 -13.31
C VAL A 36 22.21 3.49 -13.93
N ASP A 37 22.19 4.23 -15.04
CA ASP A 37 23.39 4.81 -15.67
C ASP A 37 24.15 5.72 -14.71
N ALA A 38 23.43 6.54 -13.93
CA ALA A 38 24.03 7.41 -12.91
C ALA A 38 24.66 6.65 -11.74
N LEU A 39 24.15 5.46 -11.39
CA LEU A 39 24.76 4.56 -10.39
C LEU A 39 26.00 3.87 -10.98
N PHE A 40 25.93 3.36 -12.21
CA PHE A 40 27.06 2.71 -12.88
C PHE A 40 28.22 3.66 -13.23
N ALA A 41 27.98 4.97 -13.30
CA ALA A 41 29.04 5.96 -13.48
C ALA A 41 30.07 5.99 -12.32
N ASN A 42 29.71 5.50 -11.13
CA ASN A 42 30.60 5.43 -9.96
C ASN A 42 30.33 4.15 -9.13
N PRO A 43 30.76 2.96 -9.60
CA PRO A 43 30.38 1.68 -9.02
C PRO A 43 30.92 1.46 -7.59
N ASP A 44 32.07 2.06 -7.25
CA ASP A 44 32.68 1.96 -5.92
C ASP A 44 31.97 2.80 -4.84
N ARG A 45 31.00 3.64 -5.24
CA ARG A 45 30.28 4.50 -4.29
C ARG A 45 29.26 3.68 -3.49
N PRO A 46 29.32 3.66 -2.14
CA PRO A 46 28.36 2.93 -1.34
C PRO A 46 26.95 3.50 -1.50
N VAL A 47 26.00 2.63 -1.88
CA VAL A 47 24.59 2.99 -2.06
C VAL A 47 23.91 3.12 -0.69
N ARG A 48 23.50 4.34 -0.33
CA ARG A 48 22.77 4.61 0.91
C ARG A 48 21.29 4.26 0.74
N VAL A 49 20.93 3.03 1.09
CA VAL A 49 19.52 2.64 1.29
C VAL A 49 18.97 3.40 2.52
N PRO A 50 17.79 4.05 2.45
CA PRO A 50 17.20 4.68 3.62
C PRO A 50 16.82 3.61 4.67
N PRO A 51 16.99 3.90 5.98
CA PRO A 51 16.53 3.00 7.04
C PRO A 51 15.01 2.82 7.00
N ALA A 52 14.52 1.72 7.57
CA ALA A 52 13.09 1.43 7.60
C ALA A 52 12.30 2.56 8.29
N HIS A 53 11.12 2.89 7.77
CA HIS A 53 10.30 4.00 8.29
C HIS A 53 9.99 3.88 9.80
N SER A 54 9.88 2.66 10.33
CA SER A 54 9.72 2.40 11.77
C SER A 54 10.94 2.80 12.61
N GLN A 55 12.15 2.65 12.08
CA GLN A 55 13.37 3.13 12.74
C GLN A 55 13.40 4.67 12.74
N VAL A 56 13.08 5.30 11.60
CA VAL A 56 12.99 6.77 11.50
C VAL A 56 11.95 7.34 12.47
N ALA A 57 10.78 6.71 12.59
CA ALA A 57 9.74 7.10 13.53
C ALA A 57 10.20 7.00 14.99
N ARG A 58 10.90 5.92 15.38
CA ARG A 58 11.48 5.77 16.72
C ARG A 58 12.53 6.83 17.05
N LEU A 59 13.33 7.27 16.07
CA LEU A 59 14.29 8.37 16.28
C LEU A 59 13.58 9.73 16.42
N ALA A 60 12.40 9.92 15.81
CA ALA A 60 11.62 11.14 15.94
C ALA A 60 10.87 11.22 17.28
N ALA A 61 10.39 10.09 17.79
CA ALA A 61 9.73 9.96 19.10
C ALA A 61 10.76 9.81 20.25
N ALA A 62 11.60 10.83 20.44
CA ALA A 62 12.54 10.85 21.55
C ALA A 62 11.79 10.79 22.90
N PRO A 63 12.21 9.93 23.86
CA PRO A 63 11.56 9.86 25.16
C PRO A 63 11.70 11.19 25.93
N PRO A 64 10.75 11.51 26.83
CA PRO A 64 10.89 12.67 27.69
C PRO A 64 12.17 12.53 28.55
N PRO A 65 12.88 13.64 28.84
CA PRO A 65 14.07 13.61 29.67
C PRO A 65 13.70 13.18 31.11
N GLU A 66 14.49 12.27 31.68
CA GLU A 66 14.28 11.73 33.02
C GLU A 66 14.42 12.80 34.12
N THR A 67 15.43 13.67 34.00
CA THR A 67 15.71 14.74 34.96
C THR A 67 15.61 16.11 34.29
N VAL A 68 14.85 17.03 34.91
CA VAL A 68 14.77 18.43 34.48
C VAL A 68 15.60 19.27 35.45
N ALA A 69 16.76 19.74 34.98
CA ALA A 69 17.73 20.44 35.84
C ALA A 69 17.30 21.86 36.29
N HIS A 70 16.21 22.41 35.73
CA HIS A 70 15.77 23.79 35.95
C HIS A 70 14.40 23.88 36.65
N VAL A 71 14.07 22.93 37.53
CA VAL A 71 12.86 23.00 38.36
C VAL A 71 13.05 24.04 39.47
N GLN A 72 12.40 25.19 39.30
CA GLN A 72 12.27 26.20 40.35
C GLN A 72 11.42 25.65 41.51
N GLY A 73 11.73 26.05 42.75
CA GLY A 73 10.99 25.60 43.93
C GLY A 73 9.48 25.94 43.89
N SER A 74 8.65 25.04 44.44
CA SER A 74 7.19 25.02 44.28
C SER A 74 6.43 26.25 44.80
N SER A 75 7.05 27.08 45.63
CA SER A 75 6.47 28.32 46.18
C SER A 75 6.95 29.60 45.48
N ALA A 76 7.92 29.51 44.57
CA ALA A 76 8.43 30.66 43.84
C ALA A 76 7.51 31.00 42.65
N GLY A 77 7.43 32.29 42.30
CA GLY A 77 6.46 32.81 41.33
C GLY A 77 6.72 32.37 39.88
N ALA A 78 5.75 32.65 39.00
CA ALA A 78 5.88 32.37 37.58
C ALA A 78 6.94 33.26 36.92
N GLY A 79 8.03 32.67 36.42
CA GLY A 79 9.05 33.36 35.65
C GLY A 79 8.59 33.70 34.22
N SER A 80 9.24 34.66 33.58
CA SER A 80 8.91 35.09 32.20
C SER A 80 9.06 33.98 31.15
N GLY A 81 9.89 32.97 31.40
CA GLY A 81 10.07 31.81 30.54
C GLY A 81 8.99 30.72 30.70
N GLU A 82 8.22 30.72 31.79
CA GLU A 82 7.34 29.60 32.17
C GLU A 82 6.23 29.36 31.12
N PHE A 83 5.69 30.43 30.54
CA PHE A 83 4.73 30.33 29.44
C PHE A 83 5.28 29.54 28.24
N HIS A 84 6.56 29.71 27.90
CA HIS A 84 7.19 29.00 26.79
C HIS A 84 7.50 27.54 27.14
N VAL A 85 7.88 27.26 28.38
CA VAL A 85 8.03 25.89 28.91
C VAL A 85 6.68 25.16 28.81
N TYR A 86 5.60 25.77 29.30
CA TYR A 86 4.25 25.22 29.21
C TYR A 86 3.76 25.00 27.78
N LYS A 87 3.99 25.98 26.89
CA LYS A 87 3.64 25.86 25.47
C LYS A 87 4.39 24.72 24.79
N ALA A 88 5.66 24.51 25.12
CA ALA A 88 6.46 23.40 24.60
C ALA A 88 6.02 22.04 25.18
N SER A 89 5.78 21.95 26.49
CA SER A 89 5.35 20.69 27.12
C SER A 89 3.95 20.26 26.67
N ARG A 90 2.96 21.17 26.66
CA ARG A 90 1.61 20.91 26.14
C ARG A 90 1.65 20.45 24.68
N ARG A 91 2.50 21.05 23.84
CA ARG A 91 2.67 20.65 22.43
C ARG A 91 3.22 19.23 22.32
N ARG A 92 4.30 18.91 23.03
CA ARG A 92 4.88 17.55 23.06
C ARG A 92 3.86 16.51 23.54
N GLU A 93 3.06 16.86 24.54
CA GLU A 93 2.04 15.98 25.10
C GLU A 93 0.90 15.71 24.11
N TYR A 94 0.41 16.73 23.39
CA TYR A 94 -0.58 16.52 22.33
C TYR A 94 -0.01 15.71 21.15
N GLU A 95 1.25 15.93 20.78
CA GLU A 95 1.94 15.13 19.76
C GLU A 95 2.10 13.66 20.22
N ARG A 96 2.39 13.42 21.51
CA ARG A 96 2.47 12.08 22.13
C ARG A 96 1.12 11.36 22.16
N LEU A 97 0.09 12.00 22.69
CA LEU A 97 -1.27 11.42 22.77
C LEU A 97 -1.80 11.08 21.38
N ARG A 98 -1.65 11.99 20.41
CA ARG A 98 -2.03 11.76 19.03
C ARG A 98 -1.29 10.57 18.40
N ALA A 99 0.02 10.44 18.65
CA ALA A 99 0.80 9.31 18.15
C ALA A 99 0.26 7.98 18.70
N MET A 100 -0.04 7.91 20.00
CA MET A 100 -0.63 6.72 20.62
C MET A 100 -2.04 6.39 20.06
N ASP A 101 -2.89 7.39 19.88
CA ASP A 101 -4.23 7.21 19.27
C ASP A 101 -4.12 6.71 17.82
N ASP A 102 -3.21 7.26 17.03
CA ASP A 102 -2.99 6.88 15.63
C ASP A 102 -2.33 5.49 15.51
N GLU A 103 -1.50 5.08 16.47
CA GLU A 103 -0.97 3.71 16.59
C GLU A 103 -2.09 2.72 16.97
N LEU A 104 -2.90 3.01 17.98
CA LEU A 104 -4.03 2.18 18.40
C LEU A 104 -5.07 1.99 17.28
N ARG A 105 -5.33 3.02 16.46
CA ARG A 105 -6.18 2.91 15.26
C ARG A 105 -5.58 1.98 14.22
N ARG A 106 -4.26 2.05 13.99
CA ARG A 106 -3.56 1.18 13.02
C ARG A 106 -3.55 -0.27 13.48
N GLU A 107 -3.28 -0.52 14.74
CA GLU A 107 -3.26 -1.87 15.33
C GLU A 107 -4.64 -2.55 15.20
N LYS A 108 -5.71 -1.86 15.62
CA LYS A 108 -7.09 -2.37 15.46
C LYS A 108 -7.44 -2.64 14.00
N GLY A 109 -7.12 -1.72 13.09
CA GLY A 109 -7.35 -1.92 11.66
C GLY A 109 -6.55 -3.08 11.05
N GLN A 110 -5.34 -3.34 11.57
CA GLN A 110 -4.53 -4.51 11.17
C GLN A 110 -5.11 -5.81 11.72
N GLU A 111 -5.53 -5.85 12.99
CA GLU A 111 -6.17 -7.02 13.61
C GLU A 111 -7.47 -7.39 12.88
N GLU A 112 -8.34 -6.41 12.61
CA GLU A 112 -9.59 -6.60 11.87
C GLU A 112 -9.33 -7.14 10.45
N PHE A 113 -8.40 -6.53 9.72
CA PHE A 113 -8.01 -6.97 8.38
C PHE A 113 -7.41 -8.38 8.38
N GLU A 114 -6.54 -8.70 9.34
CA GLU A 114 -5.99 -10.05 9.48
C GLU A 114 -7.06 -11.08 9.81
N ARG A 115 -8.03 -10.75 10.67
CA ARG A 115 -9.14 -11.63 11.02
C ARG A 115 -10.02 -11.92 9.81
N GLU A 116 -10.40 -10.87 9.06
CA GLU A 116 -11.19 -10.99 7.84
C GLU A 116 -10.46 -11.78 6.76
N LYS A 117 -9.14 -11.54 6.60
CA LYS A 117 -8.30 -12.29 5.67
C LYS A 117 -8.24 -13.77 6.04
N LYS A 118 -7.97 -14.11 7.31
CA LYS A 118 -7.95 -15.49 7.81
C LYS A 118 -9.29 -16.20 7.59
N GLU A 119 -10.42 -15.50 7.75
CA GLU A 119 -11.75 -16.07 7.47
C GLU A 119 -11.97 -16.32 5.97
N ARG A 120 -11.60 -15.36 5.11
CA ARG A 120 -11.67 -15.47 3.65
C ARG A 120 -10.83 -16.62 3.12
N ASP A 121 -9.56 -16.68 3.53
CA ASP A 121 -8.60 -17.72 3.13
C ASP A 121 -9.13 -19.10 3.55
N ARG A 122 -9.61 -19.26 4.80
CA ARG A 122 -10.26 -20.50 5.28
C ARG A 122 -11.49 -20.87 4.45
N ARG A 123 -12.35 -19.91 4.10
CA ARG A 123 -13.57 -20.16 3.31
C ARG A 123 -13.22 -20.71 1.92
N ASP A 124 -12.16 -20.20 1.30
CA ASP A 124 -11.71 -20.65 -0.01
C ASP A 124 -10.89 -21.94 0.06
N GLU A 125 -10.15 -22.20 1.15
CA GLU A 125 -9.57 -23.51 1.47
C GLU A 125 -10.66 -24.59 1.63
N GLU A 126 -11.73 -24.32 2.38
CA GLU A 126 -12.84 -25.28 2.54
C GLU A 126 -13.55 -25.58 1.22
N ARG A 127 -13.71 -24.57 0.34
CA ARG A 127 -14.27 -24.74 -1.02
C ARG A 127 -13.34 -25.54 -1.92
N THR A 128 -12.05 -25.20 -1.95
CA THR A 128 -11.06 -25.90 -2.78
C THR A 128 -10.82 -27.32 -2.31
N ARG A 129 -10.83 -27.59 -1.00
CA ARG A 129 -10.77 -28.94 -0.40
C ARG A 129 -11.95 -29.80 -0.84
N LYS A 130 -13.20 -29.33 -0.66
CA LYS A 130 -14.42 -30.03 -1.11
C LYS A 130 -14.39 -30.34 -2.62
N ASN A 131 -13.85 -29.42 -3.44
CA ASN A 131 -13.73 -29.64 -4.88
C ASN A 131 -12.58 -30.60 -5.26
N ARG A 132 -11.49 -30.61 -4.50
CA ARG A 132 -10.38 -31.57 -4.64
C ARG A 132 -10.84 -32.99 -4.29
N GLU A 133 -11.49 -33.16 -3.12
CA GLU A 133 -12.10 -34.43 -2.68
C GLU A 133 -13.06 -35.01 -3.72
N LYS A 134 -13.96 -34.18 -4.29
CA LYS A 134 -14.86 -34.58 -5.39
C LYS A 134 -14.08 -35.06 -6.62
N ARG A 135 -13.06 -34.33 -7.04
CA ARG A 135 -12.22 -34.66 -8.21
C ARG A 135 -11.48 -35.98 -8.00
N ASP A 136 -10.90 -36.18 -6.82
CA ASP A 136 -10.11 -37.38 -6.53
C ASP A 136 -10.99 -38.62 -6.31
N LYS A 137 -12.20 -38.46 -5.75
CA LYS A 137 -13.24 -39.51 -5.75
C LYS A 137 -13.66 -39.91 -7.16
N MET A 138 -13.80 -38.96 -8.09
CA MET A 138 -14.08 -39.25 -9.51
C MET A 138 -12.90 -39.95 -10.20
N LYS A 139 -11.66 -39.49 -10.00
CA LYS A 139 -10.45 -40.16 -10.51
C LYS A 139 -10.36 -41.60 -9.99
N ALA A 140 -10.57 -41.83 -8.70
CA ALA A 140 -10.53 -43.16 -8.09
C ALA A 140 -11.59 -44.10 -8.69
N ARG A 141 -12.81 -43.61 -8.94
CA ARG A 141 -13.86 -44.38 -9.65
C ARG A 141 -13.47 -44.71 -11.10
N LYS A 142 -12.90 -43.74 -11.84
CA LYS A 142 -12.43 -43.96 -13.22
C LYS A 142 -11.25 -44.95 -13.27
N GLY A 143 -10.28 -44.83 -12.36
CA GLY A 143 -9.15 -45.74 -12.24
C GLY A 143 -9.57 -47.17 -11.90
N LYS A 144 -10.53 -47.36 -10.97
CA LYS A 144 -11.10 -48.68 -10.68
C LYS A 144 -11.86 -49.27 -11.87
N LYS A 145 -12.61 -48.46 -12.64
CA LYS A 145 -13.33 -48.94 -13.83
C LYS A 145 -12.41 -49.23 -15.03
N GLY A 146 -11.27 -48.53 -15.14
CA GLY A 146 -10.28 -48.74 -16.19
C GLY A 146 -9.32 -49.92 -15.97
N LYS A 147 -9.19 -50.44 -14.74
CA LYS A 147 -8.28 -51.56 -14.42
C LYS A 147 -8.95 -52.95 -14.53
N GLY A 148 -10.15 -53.02 -15.11
CA GLY A 148 -10.92 -54.26 -15.30
C GLY A 148 -11.45 -54.47 -16.71
N GLY A 149 -10.90 -53.77 -17.72
CA GLY A 149 -11.36 -53.83 -19.10
C GLY A 149 -10.22 -53.85 -20.11
N ALA A 150 -9.85 -55.07 -20.52
CA ALA A 150 -9.12 -55.47 -21.73
C ALA A 150 -7.84 -54.70 -22.14
N GLY A 151 -6.73 -55.44 -22.24
CA GLY A 151 -5.73 -55.17 -23.27
C GLY A 151 -6.19 -55.75 -24.62
N GLY A 152 -5.73 -55.17 -25.73
CA GLY A 152 -6.05 -55.59 -27.10
C GLY A 152 -5.84 -54.44 -28.07
N GLY A 153 -4.79 -54.53 -28.89
CA GLY A 153 -4.43 -53.48 -29.86
C GLY A 153 -5.25 -53.54 -31.16
N GLY A 154 -5.23 -52.44 -31.92
CA GLY A 154 -5.92 -52.34 -33.21
C GLY A 154 -5.72 -50.96 -33.86
N THR A 155 -4.68 -50.83 -34.67
CA THR A 155 -4.34 -49.63 -35.44
C THR A 155 -5.24 -49.41 -36.65
N VAL A 156 -5.66 -48.16 -36.94
CA VAL A 156 -5.56 -47.54 -38.28
C VAL A 156 -5.37 -46.03 -38.12
N ALA A 157 -4.60 -45.41 -39.01
CA ALA A 157 -4.24 -43.98 -38.97
C ALA A 157 -5.13 -43.10 -39.88
N SER A 158 -5.09 -41.78 -39.66
CA SER A 158 -5.01 -40.80 -40.75
C SER A 158 -4.37 -39.49 -40.28
N ASN A 159 -3.67 -38.82 -41.19
CA ASN A 159 -2.74 -37.70 -40.94
C ASN A 159 -3.42 -36.33 -40.86
N GLY A 160 -2.73 -35.38 -40.21
CA GLY A 160 -2.62 -33.97 -40.62
C GLY A 160 -3.88 -33.09 -40.58
N GLY A 161 -3.83 -31.80 -40.25
CA GLY A 161 -2.67 -30.94 -40.06
C GLY A 161 -2.89 -29.59 -40.74
N ALA A 162 -3.03 -28.53 -39.94
CA ALA A 162 -3.13 -27.11 -40.33
C ALA A 162 -4.38 -26.66 -41.14
N GLY A 163 -5.00 -25.56 -40.69
CA GLY A 163 -6.17 -24.97 -41.33
C GLY A 163 -6.82 -23.83 -40.53
N ALA A 164 -6.08 -22.74 -40.28
CA ALA A 164 -6.71 -21.42 -40.07
C ALA A 164 -6.99 -20.83 -41.47
N PRO A 165 -8.04 -20.01 -41.69
CA PRO A 165 -7.85 -18.57 -41.40
C PRO A 165 -9.13 -17.71 -41.13
N ALA A 166 -8.87 -16.47 -40.69
CA ALA A 166 -9.50 -15.20 -41.13
C ALA A 166 -11.02 -14.89 -40.99
N ASN A 167 -11.31 -13.90 -40.13
CA ASN A 167 -11.82 -12.55 -40.49
C ASN A 167 -13.33 -12.33 -40.83
N ALA A 168 -13.72 -11.04 -40.85
CA ALA A 168 -15.05 -10.42 -41.07
C ALA A 168 -16.04 -10.50 -39.86
N VAL A 169 -16.58 -9.44 -39.22
CA VAL A 169 -17.05 -8.06 -39.55
C VAL A 169 -18.59 -7.97 -39.63
N GLY A 170 -19.18 -7.08 -38.81
CA GLY A 170 -20.43 -6.36 -39.14
C GLY A 170 -21.73 -6.67 -38.35
N ALA A 171 -22.03 -5.82 -37.34
CA ALA A 171 -23.29 -5.11 -36.97
C ALA A 171 -24.73 -5.68 -37.29
N PRO A 172 -25.85 -5.23 -36.66
CA PRO A 172 -26.04 -4.02 -35.81
C PRO A 172 -26.89 -4.16 -34.50
N VAL A 173 -27.10 -2.98 -33.88
CA VAL A 173 -27.86 -2.53 -32.66
C VAL A 173 -29.39 -2.86 -32.67
N PRO A 174 -30.24 -2.67 -31.59
CA PRO A 174 -30.40 -1.41 -30.79
C PRO A 174 -30.88 -1.46 -29.30
N THR A 175 -30.89 -0.27 -28.66
CA THR A 175 -31.72 0.20 -27.48
C THR A 175 -31.64 -0.56 -26.15
N ALA A 176 -31.63 0.03 -24.95
CA ALA A 176 -31.49 1.42 -24.44
C ALA A 176 -31.10 1.31 -22.91
N ASP A 177 -31.10 2.29 -21.98
CA ASP A 177 -31.48 3.72 -21.94
C ASP A 177 -30.83 4.41 -20.71
N GLY A 178 -30.97 5.74 -20.58
CA GLY A 178 -30.96 6.49 -19.28
C GLY A 178 -29.64 6.83 -18.58
N ASP A 179 -29.13 8.05 -18.83
CA ASP A 179 -28.16 8.84 -18.02
C ASP A 179 -28.85 9.38 -16.72
N PRO A 180 -28.24 10.11 -15.74
CA PRO A 180 -26.83 10.56 -15.65
C PRO A 180 -26.13 10.56 -14.26
N GLY A 181 -24.81 10.76 -14.32
CA GLY A 181 -24.14 11.90 -13.66
C GLY A 181 -23.91 11.91 -12.13
N HIS A 182 -22.68 11.63 -11.70
CA HIS A 182 -22.15 12.07 -10.39
C HIS A 182 -21.94 13.59 -10.33
N ALA A 183 -22.31 14.23 -9.21
CA ALA A 183 -22.05 15.65 -8.95
C ALA A 183 -21.38 15.90 -7.58
N GLU A 184 -20.19 16.51 -7.66
CA GLU A 184 -19.40 17.26 -6.66
C GLU A 184 -20.04 17.63 -5.30
N GLY A 185 -19.53 17.04 -4.21
CA GLY A 185 -18.59 17.79 -3.34
C GLY A 185 -19.05 19.03 -2.55
N GLY A 186 -20.33 19.16 -2.15
CA GLY A 186 -20.80 20.31 -1.37
C GLY A 186 -20.29 20.43 0.08
N ARG A 187 -19.24 21.24 0.32
CA ARG A 187 -18.73 21.63 1.65
C ARG A 187 -19.84 22.25 2.52
N ARG A 188 -20.11 21.69 3.71
CA ARG A 188 -20.89 22.35 4.77
C ARG A 188 -20.02 22.59 6.00
N THR A 189 -19.97 23.85 6.43
CA THR A 189 -19.48 24.27 7.75
C THR A 189 -20.62 24.10 8.74
N ASP A 190 -20.37 23.37 9.84
CA ASP A 190 -21.23 23.42 11.02
C ASP A 190 -20.45 24.05 12.17
N ALA A 191 -21.12 24.92 12.93
CA ALA A 191 -20.49 25.79 13.91
C ALA A 191 -21.37 25.90 15.15
N GLY A 192 -20.89 25.32 16.25
CA GLY A 192 -21.31 25.67 17.60
C GLY A 192 -22.61 25.04 18.07
N ASN A 193 -22.49 24.03 18.93
CA ASN A 193 -23.21 24.07 20.20
C ASN A 193 -22.26 23.69 21.34
N VAL A 194 -22.36 24.39 22.46
CA VAL A 194 -21.56 24.22 23.67
C VAL A 194 -22.51 24.12 24.86
N ASP A 195 -22.83 22.88 25.23
CA ASP A 195 -23.61 22.61 26.45
C ASP A 195 -22.66 22.23 27.59
N ASP A 196 -22.61 23.11 28.58
CA ASP A 196 -21.95 22.90 29.86
C ASP A 196 -22.74 21.89 30.71
N ALA A 197 -22.08 20.84 31.20
CA ALA A 197 -22.67 19.87 32.11
C ALA A 197 -21.67 19.48 33.20
N THR A 198 -22.01 19.80 34.44
CA THR A 198 -21.10 19.79 35.58
C THR A 198 -21.12 18.47 36.37
N ALA A 199 -19.95 18.11 36.89
CA ALA A 199 -19.68 17.27 38.07
C ALA A 199 -20.51 15.98 38.31
N ALA A 200 -19.88 14.81 38.13
CA ALA A 200 -20.25 13.58 38.84
C ALA A 200 -19.01 12.74 39.20
N THR A 201 -18.59 12.78 40.47
CA THR A 201 -17.50 11.95 41.01
C THR A 201 -17.95 10.49 41.16
N THR A 202 -17.42 9.59 40.32
CA THR A 202 -17.57 8.14 40.52
C THR A 202 -16.28 7.54 41.09
N LYS A 203 -16.41 6.74 42.13
CA LYS A 203 -15.28 6.18 42.90
C LYS A 203 -14.62 5.05 42.12
N SER A 204 -13.29 5.04 42.12
CA SER A 204 -12.48 3.96 41.54
C SER A 204 -12.77 2.62 42.22
N ALA A 205 -13.16 1.61 41.45
CA ALA A 205 -13.18 0.22 41.91
C ALA A 205 -11.73 -0.26 42.08
N GLY A 206 -11.41 -0.84 43.24
CA GLY A 206 -10.08 -1.39 43.53
C GLY A 206 -9.82 -2.68 42.74
N LEU A 207 -8.55 -2.91 42.39
CA LEU A 207 -8.11 -4.21 41.86
C LEU A 207 -8.25 -5.27 42.95
N ILE A 208 -8.85 -6.40 42.60
CA ILE A 208 -8.79 -7.64 43.39
C ILE A 208 -7.66 -8.47 42.77
N ILE A 209 -6.61 -8.74 43.55
CA ILE A 209 -5.56 -9.68 43.19
C ILE A 209 -5.95 -11.03 43.82
N HIS A 210 -5.93 -12.08 43.01
CA HIS A 210 -6.03 -13.45 43.48
C HIS A 210 -4.61 -14.03 43.50
N ASP A 211 -4.10 -14.28 44.70
CA ASP A 211 -2.91 -15.11 44.90
C ASP A 211 -3.37 -16.57 44.93
N ASP A 212 -3.04 -17.34 43.89
CA ASP A 212 -3.22 -18.79 43.84
C ASP A 212 -1.89 -19.48 44.19
N ASP A 213 -1.89 -20.26 45.28
CA ASP A 213 -0.89 -21.30 45.64
C ASP A 213 -1.37 -22.70 45.16
#